data_AF-A6N846-F1
#
_entry.id   AF-A6N846-F1
#
_cell.length_a   1.000
_cell.length_b   1.000
_cell.length_c   1.000
_cell.angle_alpha   90.00
_cell.angle_beta   90.00
_cell.angle_gamma   90.00
#
_symmetry.space_group_name_H-M   'P 1'
#
loop_
_entity.id
_entity.type
_entity.pdbx_description
1 polymer ?
#
loop_
_entity_poly.entity_id
_entity_poly.type
_entity_poly.pdbx_seq_one_letter_code
_entity_poly.pdbx_strand_id
1 'polypeptide(L)'
;NEGEFVYAMSVAVLQRDDCRDYVLPAPYEIYPYLYVNNEVIQKAYEIRMQGEHYSAVDSVFKVDKTYYIPSNYSGRYYTKHPEQFLSYFTEDVGLNAFHTYWNMDYPFWANSKYYNLKFDRRGELFYYTQHQLMARYYLERLSNNLGEIKPFSYTQETPLAGYEPSLRYQNGKEFPMRPEGMTVTHSFHTEEIMDFERRIHDAIDLGFVFTKDGQKVSLKEKEGITLLGEMIEGTGDSVNENFYGHIYSLMRTVFGHATDPKYQYDVAPGVLEHFETAT
;
A
#
# COMPACT_ATOMS: atom_id res chain seq x y z
N ASN A 1 19.59 -7.74 2.26
CA ASN A 1 18.84 -7.26 1.08
C ASN A 1 18.83 -5.72 1.14
N GLU A 2 19.02 -5.00 0.03
CA GLU A 2 19.11 -3.53 0.04
C GLU A 2 17.80 -2.87 0.52
N GLY A 3 16.64 -3.35 0.03
CA GLY A 3 15.31 -2.85 0.41
C GLY A 3 15.01 -3.06 1.88
N GLU A 4 15.33 -4.26 2.39
CA GLU A 4 15.17 -4.58 3.81
C GLU A 4 16.03 -3.67 4.70
N PHE A 5 17.27 -3.38 4.28
CA PHE A 5 18.16 -2.48 5.01
C PHE A 5 17.59 -1.05 5.05
N VAL A 6 17.17 -0.50 3.91
CA VAL A 6 16.61 0.85 3.86
C VAL A 6 15.33 0.94 4.68
N TYR A 7 14.43 -0.02 4.57
CA TYR A 7 13.21 -0.06 5.38
C TYR A 7 13.52 -0.06 6.87
N ALA A 8 14.37 -1.00 7.32
CA ALA A 8 14.73 -1.13 8.73
C ALA A 8 15.45 0.11 9.26
N MET A 9 16.34 0.71 8.45
CA MET A 9 17.06 1.93 8.81
C MET A 9 16.11 3.12 8.92
N SER A 10 15.21 3.33 7.95
CA SER A 10 14.24 4.42 7.97
C SER A 10 13.31 4.32 9.18
N VAL A 11 12.75 3.13 9.44
CA VAL A 11 11.92 2.91 10.64
C VAL A 11 12.74 3.14 11.91
N ALA A 12 13.97 2.64 12.00
CA ALA A 12 14.81 2.86 13.18
C ALA A 12 15.09 4.34 13.43
N VAL A 13 15.38 5.12 12.39
CA VAL A 13 15.61 6.57 12.52
C VAL A 13 14.35 7.30 12.98
N LEU A 14 13.18 6.95 12.45
CA LEU A 14 11.91 7.59 12.80
C LEU A 14 11.46 7.28 14.24
N GLN A 15 11.74 6.07 14.73
CA GLN A 15 11.26 5.61 16.04
C GLN A 15 12.22 5.93 17.20
N ARG A 16 13.51 6.16 16.92
CA ARG A 16 14.52 6.37 17.96
C ARG A 16 14.54 7.80 18.46
N ASP A 17 14.52 7.96 19.79
CA ASP A 17 14.55 9.27 20.43
C ASP A 17 15.82 10.09 20.16
N ASP A 18 16.98 9.42 20.01
CA ASP A 18 18.24 10.08 19.67
C ASP A 18 18.33 10.50 18.19
N CYS A 19 17.36 10.08 17.38
CA CYS A 19 17.32 10.36 15.96
C CYS A 19 16.24 11.38 15.52
N ARG A 20 15.46 11.93 16.45
CA ARG A 20 14.28 12.79 16.15
C ARG A 20 14.57 14.00 15.26
N ASP A 21 15.78 14.53 15.28
CA ASP A 21 16.17 15.74 14.53
C ASP A 21 16.82 15.41 13.16
N TYR A 22 16.99 14.13 12.82
CA TYR A 22 17.51 13.75 11.50
C TYR A 22 16.41 13.79 10.45
N VAL A 23 16.76 14.36 9.28
CA VAL A 23 15.90 14.38 8.11
C VAL A 23 16.29 13.23 7.20
N LEU A 24 15.32 12.35 6.91
CA LEU A 24 15.48 11.30 5.91
C LEU A 24 15.25 11.88 4.50
N PRO A 25 15.98 11.39 3.48
CA PRO A 25 15.66 11.68 2.10
C PRO A 25 14.29 11.10 1.75
N ALA A 26 13.62 11.68 0.75
CA ALA A 26 12.30 11.22 0.38
C ALA A 26 12.35 9.80 -0.21
N PRO A 27 11.35 8.93 0.04
CA PRO A 27 11.33 7.56 -0.46
C PRO A 27 11.54 7.43 -1.98
N TYR A 28 10.98 8.38 -2.76
CA TYR A 28 11.13 8.41 -4.21
C TYR A 28 12.55 8.78 -4.70
N GLU A 29 13.40 9.37 -3.84
CA GLU A 29 14.82 9.58 -4.13
C GLU A 29 15.65 8.32 -3.89
N ILE A 30 15.23 7.49 -2.92
CA ILE A 30 15.92 6.25 -2.56
C ILE A 30 15.52 5.10 -3.50
N TYR A 31 14.22 4.92 -3.74
CA TYR A 31 13.66 3.86 -4.58
C TYR A 31 12.78 4.40 -5.71
N PRO A 32 13.36 5.09 -6.71
CA PRO A 32 12.59 5.69 -7.80
C PRO A 32 11.77 4.66 -8.61
N TYR A 33 12.21 3.39 -8.66
CA TYR A 33 11.53 2.30 -9.37
C TYR A 33 10.07 2.07 -8.95
N LEU A 34 9.71 2.47 -7.72
CA LEU A 34 8.35 2.34 -7.18
C LEU A 34 7.50 3.60 -7.38
N TYR A 35 8.08 4.69 -7.87
CA TYR A 35 7.40 5.99 -7.95
C TYR A 35 7.35 6.58 -9.36
N VAL A 36 8.21 6.12 -10.28
CA VAL A 36 8.21 6.61 -11.66
C VAL A 36 8.01 5.48 -12.65
N ASN A 37 7.33 5.82 -13.73
CA ASN A 37 6.99 4.87 -14.78
C ASN A 37 8.24 4.21 -15.41
N ASN A 38 8.10 2.95 -15.80
CA ASN A 38 9.16 2.12 -16.36
C ASN A 38 9.82 2.74 -17.59
N GLU A 39 9.09 3.51 -18.40
CA GLU A 39 9.62 4.30 -19.52
C GLU A 39 10.72 5.28 -19.06
N VAL A 40 10.53 5.95 -17.93
CA VAL A 40 11.49 6.92 -17.37
C VAL A 40 12.76 6.20 -16.92
N ILE A 41 12.61 5.09 -16.20
CA ILE A 41 13.75 4.25 -15.79
C ILE A 41 14.49 3.73 -17.02
N GLN A 42 13.78 3.38 -18.09
CA GLN A 42 14.38 2.88 -19.33
C GLN A 42 15.23 3.96 -20.01
N LYS A 43 14.70 5.18 -20.15
CA LYS A 43 15.45 6.34 -20.65
C LYS A 43 16.68 6.63 -19.77
N ALA A 44 16.55 6.53 -18.45
CA ALA A 44 17.68 6.72 -17.53
C ALA A 44 18.80 5.69 -17.76
N TYR A 45 18.47 4.42 -17.98
CA TYR A 45 19.47 3.41 -18.33
C TYR A 45 20.10 3.67 -19.69
N GLU A 46 19.32 4.04 -20.71
CA GLU A 46 19.85 4.36 -22.05
C GLU A 46 20.89 5.49 -21.98
N ILE A 47 20.58 6.58 -21.28
CA ILE A 47 21.51 7.68 -21.04
C ILE A 47 22.78 7.15 -20.36
N ARG A 48 22.62 6.36 -19.29
CA ARG A 48 23.75 5.85 -18.49
C ARG A 48 24.66 4.92 -19.28
N MET A 49 24.09 4.10 -20.18
CA MET A 49 24.81 3.15 -21.02
C MET A 49 25.58 3.82 -22.16
N GLN A 50 25.06 4.93 -22.71
CA GLN A 50 25.77 5.70 -23.73
C GLN A 50 27.01 6.42 -23.17
N GLY A 51 27.02 6.75 -21.88
CA GLY A 51 28.19 7.30 -21.19
C GLY A 51 28.64 8.65 -21.76
N GLU A 52 29.94 8.78 -22.02
CA GLU A 52 30.52 10.00 -22.61
C GLU A 52 30.10 10.21 -24.08
N HIS A 53 29.62 9.15 -24.75
CA HIS A 53 29.16 9.17 -26.14
C HIS A 53 27.65 9.40 -26.25
N TYR A 54 27.06 10.11 -25.28
CA TYR A 54 25.63 10.43 -25.28
C TYR A 54 25.19 11.03 -26.63
N SER A 55 24.31 10.30 -27.31
CA SER A 55 23.47 10.80 -28.39
C SER A 55 22.11 11.18 -27.81
N ALA A 56 21.46 12.21 -28.36
CA ALA A 56 20.16 12.65 -27.85
C ALA A 56 19.18 11.47 -27.68
N VAL A 57 18.61 11.35 -26.48
CA VAL A 57 17.50 10.44 -26.16
C VAL A 57 16.19 11.22 -26.30
N ASP A 58 15.14 10.58 -26.80
CA ASP A 58 13.87 11.25 -27.06
C ASP A 58 13.30 11.92 -25.80
N SER A 59 12.88 13.18 -25.96
CA SER A 59 12.29 13.99 -24.90
C SER A 59 13.16 14.19 -23.66
N VAL A 60 14.48 13.92 -23.72
CA VAL A 60 15.42 14.13 -22.61
C VAL A 60 16.24 15.40 -22.85
N PHE A 61 16.36 16.23 -21.83
CA PHE A 61 17.13 17.48 -21.88
C PHE A 61 18.30 17.41 -20.91
N LYS A 62 19.47 17.90 -21.33
CA LYS A 62 20.66 17.99 -20.47
C LYS A 62 20.95 19.45 -20.18
N VAL A 63 21.03 19.81 -18.90
CA VAL A 63 21.52 21.11 -18.45
C VAL A 63 22.74 20.86 -17.57
N ASP A 64 23.89 21.38 -17.98
CA ASP A 64 25.19 21.12 -17.37
C ASP A 64 25.51 19.62 -17.24
N LYS A 65 25.46 19.09 -16.01
CA LYS A 65 25.73 17.69 -15.66
C LYS A 65 24.48 16.91 -15.30
N THR A 66 23.30 17.52 -15.41
CA THR A 66 22.02 16.93 -15.00
C THR A 66 21.15 16.61 -16.21
N TYR A 67 20.57 15.41 -16.22
CA TYR A 67 19.60 14.98 -17.21
C TYR A 67 18.19 15.14 -16.64
N TYR A 68 17.30 15.75 -17.43
CA TYR A 68 15.90 15.95 -17.12
C TYR A 68 15.07 15.07 -18.02
N ILE A 69 14.31 14.16 -17.42
CA ILE A 69 13.42 13.22 -18.11
C ILE A 69 11.99 13.58 -17.72
N PRO A 70 11.21 14.23 -18.60
CA PRO A 70 9.79 14.45 -18.38
C PRO A 70 9.07 13.11 -18.22
N SER A 71 8.30 12.98 -17.14
CA SER A 71 7.47 11.81 -16.86
C SER A 71 6.01 12.16 -17.08
N ASN A 72 5.25 11.22 -17.62
CA ASN A 72 3.81 11.31 -17.72
C ASN A 72 3.17 10.27 -16.82
N TYR A 73 2.01 10.61 -16.27
CA TYR A 73 1.14 9.64 -15.62
C TYR A 73 0.67 8.57 -16.61
N SER A 74 0.31 7.40 -16.07
CA SER A 74 -0.28 6.33 -16.87
C SER A 74 -1.61 6.78 -17.48
N GLY A 75 -2.02 6.11 -18.57
CA GLY A 75 -3.25 6.44 -19.28
C GLY A 75 -3.20 7.73 -20.12
N ARG A 76 -2.06 8.45 -20.18
CA ARG A 76 -1.90 9.67 -20.99
C ARG A 76 -2.21 9.46 -22.47
N TYR A 77 -1.77 8.34 -23.06
CA TYR A 77 -1.93 8.08 -24.49
C TYR A 77 -3.34 7.59 -24.83
N TYR A 78 -3.85 6.64 -24.04
CA TYR A 78 -5.17 6.04 -24.24
C TYR A 78 -5.74 5.58 -22.91
N THR A 79 -6.84 6.21 -22.49
CA THR A 79 -7.57 5.87 -21.28
C THR A 79 -8.44 4.63 -21.53
N LYS A 80 -8.02 3.48 -21.00
CA LYS A 80 -8.74 2.19 -21.10
C LYS A 80 -9.89 2.11 -20.08
N HIS A 81 -9.73 2.69 -18.90
CA HIS A 81 -10.67 2.61 -17.78
C HIS A 81 -10.95 4.00 -17.19
N PRO A 82 -12.17 4.29 -16.72
CA PRO A 82 -12.49 5.59 -16.12
C PRO A 82 -11.59 5.97 -14.93
N GLU A 83 -11.11 4.99 -14.17
CA GLU A 83 -10.20 5.23 -13.04
C GLU A 83 -8.87 5.87 -13.44
N GLN A 84 -8.43 5.70 -14.70
CA GLN A 84 -7.20 6.31 -15.18
C GLN A 84 -7.30 7.84 -15.33
N PHE A 85 -8.50 8.44 -15.28
CA PHE A 85 -8.63 9.89 -15.17
C PHE A 85 -8.02 10.44 -13.87
N LEU A 86 -7.87 9.59 -12.85
CA LEU A 86 -7.32 9.95 -11.55
C LEU A 86 -5.82 9.65 -11.43
N SER A 87 -5.14 9.25 -12.50
CA SER A 87 -3.72 8.85 -12.42
C SER A 87 -2.82 9.96 -11.89
N TYR A 88 -3.13 11.23 -12.16
CA TYR A 88 -2.39 12.36 -11.59
C TYR A 88 -2.45 12.44 -10.06
N PHE A 89 -3.49 11.87 -9.45
CA PHE A 89 -3.68 11.82 -8.00
C PHE A 89 -3.14 10.50 -7.43
N THR A 90 -3.52 9.36 -8.01
CA THR A 90 -3.15 8.03 -7.49
C THR A 90 -1.68 7.68 -7.73
N GLU A 91 -1.05 8.26 -8.75
CA GLU A 91 0.39 8.10 -9.04
C GLU A 91 1.20 9.32 -8.59
N ASP A 92 0.60 10.23 -7.81
CA ASP A 92 1.35 11.34 -7.24
C ASP A 92 2.42 10.82 -6.27
N VAL A 93 3.66 11.27 -6.45
CA VAL A 93 4.79 10.84 -5.63
C VAL A 93 4.66 11.29 -4.18
N GLY A 94 3.98 12.41 -3.93
CA GLY A 94 3.71 12.93 -2.60
C GLY A 94 2.67 12.11 -1.85
N LEU A 95 1.57 11.73 -2.53
CA LEU A 95 0.55 10.86 -1.95
C LEU A 95 1.11 9.48 -1.60
N ASN A 96 1.84 8.87 -2.54
CA ASN A 96 2.49 7.58 -2.31
C ASN A 96 3.53 7.67 -1.19
N ALA A 97 4.36 8.73 -1.16
CA ALA A 97 5.31 8.93 -0.07
C ALA A 97 4.62 9.15 1.29
N PHE A 98 3.50 9.86 1.34
CA PHE A 98 2.71 10.01 2.56
C PHE A 98 2.28 8.64 3.12
N HIS A 99 1.77 7.76 2.27
CA HIS A 99 1.36 6.41 2.70
C HIS A 99 2.56 5.56 3.15
N THR A 100 3.71 5.68 2.48
CA THR A 100 4.97 5.06 2.93
C THR A 100 5.37 5.56 4.33
N TYR A 101 5.39 6.86 4.55
CA TYR A 101 5.74 7.43 5.86
C TYR A 101 4.76 7.00 6.95
N TRP A 102 3.45 7.01 6.68
CA TRP A 102 2.46 6.55 7.64
C TRP A 102 2.73 5.10 8.11
N ASN A 103 3.08 4.21 7.17
CA ASN A 103 3.42 2.81 7.50
C ASN A 103 4.79 2.68 8.20
N MET A 104 5.72 3.62 8.04
CA MET A 104 7.01 3.64 8.76
C MET A 104 6.88 4.23 10.17
N ASP A 105 5.99 5.21 10.35
CA ASP A 105 5.68 5.83 11.65
C ASP A 105 4.85 4.90 12.54
N TYR A 106 3.97 4.08 11.94
CA TYR A 106 3.12 3.12 12.64
C TYR A 106 3.21 1.70 12.06
N PRO A 107 4.39 1.03 12.08
CA PRO A 107 4.57 -0.25 11.42
C PRO A 107 3.67 -1.34 12.00
N PHE A 108 2.76 -1.92 11.20
CA PHE A 108 1.74 -2.88 11.66
C PHE A 108 2.33 -4.02 12.50
N TRP A 109 3.50 -4.55 12.13
CA TRP A 109 4.19 -5.64 12.84
C TRP A 109 4.80 -5.25 14.21
N ALA A 110 4.97 -3.95 14.49
CA ALA A 110 5.66 -3.51 15.71
C ALA A 110 4.75 -3.65 16.93
N ASN A 111 5.19 -4.44 17.91
CA ASN A 111 4.59 -4.50 19.24
C ASN A 111 5.20 -3.39 20.14
N SER A 112 4.35 -2.50 20.62
CA SER A 112 4.74 -1.34 21.44
C SER A 112 5.57 -1.73 22.67
N LYS A 113 5.15 -2.76 23.41
CA LYS A 113 5.81 -3.19 24.65
C LYS A 113 7.17 -3.83 24.39
N TYR A 114 7.28 -4.68 23.37
CA TYR A 114 8.52 -5.39 23.03
C TYR A 114 9.60 -4.43 22.53
N TYR A 115 9.23 -3.47 21.67
CA TYR A 115 10.16 -2.51 21.09
C TYR A 115 10.31 -1.22 21.90
N ASN A 116 9.64 -1.11 23.06
CA ASN A 116 9.58 0.10 23.88
C ASN A 116 9.15 1.35 23.08
N LEU A 117 8.17 1.16 22.19
CA LEU A 117 7.55 2.21 21.39
C LEU A 117 6.29 2.71 22.07
N LYS A 118 5.95 3.97 21.82
CA LYS A 118 4.73 4.58 22.33
C LYS A 118 3.83 5.01 21.19
N PHE A 119 2.81 4.22 20.92
CA PHE A 119 1.73 4.59 20.02
C PHE A 119 0.54 5.10 20.82
N ASP A 120 0.02 6.28 20.48
CA ASP A 120 -1.17 6.85 21.12
C ASP A 120 -2.38 6.67 20.20
N ARG A 121 -3.42 5.98 20.70
CA ARG A 121 -4.69 5.74 19.97
C ARG A 121 -4.49 5.20 18.56
N ARG A 122 -3.56 4.24 18.41
CA ARG A 122 -3.10 3.70 17.12
C ARG A 122 -4.24 3.25 16.21
N GLY A 123 -5.13 2.38 16.70
CA GLY A 123 -6.25 1.89 15.90
C GLY A 123 -7.25 2.97 15.51
N GLU A 124 -7.43 4.00 16.36
CA GLU A 124 -8.26 5.15 15.99
C GLU A 124 -7.59 5.99 14.89
N LEU A 125 -6.28 6.20 14.99
CA LEU A 125 -5.51 6.89 13.97
C LEU A 125 -5.53 6.12 12.64
N PHE A 126 -5.45 4.79 12.68
CA PHE A 126 -5.63 3.94 11.51
C PHE A 126 -6.98 4.23 10.83
N TYR A 127 -8.09 4.11 11.58
CA TYR A 127 -9.43 4.41 11.04
C TYR A 127 -9.50 5.83 10.47
N TYR A 128 -9.01 6.82 11.21
CA TYR A 128 -9.02 8.22 10.79
C TYR A 128 -8.26 8.42 9.48
N THR A 129 -7.02 7.91 9.38
CA THR A 129 -6.20 8.05 8.18
C THR A 129 -6.84 7.39 6.97
N GLN A 130 -7.32 6.15 7.09
CA GLN A 130 -7.99 5.44 5.99
C GLN A 130 -9.27 6.18 5.56
N HIS A 131 -10.05 6.68 6.53
CA HIS A 131 -11.27 7.43 6.24
C HIS A 131 -10.98 8.77 5.54
N GLN A 132 -9.96 9.51 5.98
CA GLN A 132 -9.56 10.78 5.36
C GLN A 132 -9.01 10.57 3.94
N LEU A 133 -8.20 9.53 3.72
CA LEU A 133 -7.70 9.19 2.38
C LEU A 133 -8.85 8.83 1.44
N MET A 134 -9.80 8.00 1.89
CA MET A 134 -10.98 7.64 1.10
C MET A 134 -11.85 8.86 0.78
N ALA A 135 -12.07 9.75 1.75
CA ALA A 135 -12.80 11.00 1.52
C ALA A 135 -12.08 11.91 0.51
N ARG A 136 -10.75 12.02 0.61
CA ARG A 136 -9.92 12.81 -0.31
C ARG A 136 -9.98 12.24 -1.74
N TYR A 137 -9.88 10.93 -1.88
CA TYR A 137 -10.04 10.22 -3.16
C TYR A 137 -11.45 10.41 -3.73
N TYR A 138 -12.49 10.35 -2.89
CA TYR A 138 -13.85 10.60 -3.33
C TYR A 138 -14.04 12.03 -3.89
N LEU A 139 -13.39 13.04 -3.31
CA LEU A 139 -13.42 14.40 -3.86
C LEU A 139 -12.81 14.46 -5.27
N GLU A 140 -11.71 13.74 -5.54
CA GLU A 140 -11.13 13.66 -6.89
C GLU A 140 -12.07 12.98 -7.88
N ARG A 141 -12.77 11.92 -7.44
CA ARG A 141 -13.80 11.26 -8.26
C ARG A 141 -14.90 12.23 -8.66
N LEU A 142 -15.38 13.06 -7.72
CA LEU A 142 -16.40 14.07 -7.99
C LEU A 142 -15.92 15.12 -9.00
N SER A 143 -14.69 15.60 -8.85
CA SER A 143 -14.08 16.55 -9.79
C SER A 143 -13.92 15.98 -11.21
N ASN A 144 -13.77 14.66 -11.34
CA ASN A 144 -13.67 13.95 -12.61
C ASN A 144 -14.98 13.28 -13.07
N ASN A 145 -16.10 13.56 -12.39
CA ASN A 145 -17.42 13.00 -12.70
C ASN A 145 -17.47 11.45 -12.72
N LEU A 146 -16.70 10.81 -11.83
CA LEU A 146 -16.64 9.35 -11.68
C LEU A 146 -17.63 8.78 -10.65
N GLY A 147 -18.37 9.66 -9.97
CA GLY A 147 -19.41 9.29 -9.00
C GLY A 147 -18.88 8.62 -7.72
N GLU A 148 -19.78 7.97 -7.01
CA GLU A 148 -19.51 7.30 -5.72
C GLU A 148 -18.59 6.09 -5.85
N ILE A 149 -17.80 5.86 -4.80
CA ILE A 149 -17.01 4.65 -4.63
C ILE A 149 -17.99 3.49 -4.40
N LYS A 150 -17.96 2.50 -5.28
CA LYS A 150 -18.86 1.34 -5.18
C LYS A 150 -18.33 0.36 -4.12
N PRO A 151 -19.18 -0.17 -3.23
CA PRO A 151 -18.78 -1.25 -2.35
C PRO A 151 -18.39 -2.47 -3.18
N PHE A 152 -17.37 -3.17 -2.74
CA PHE A 152 -16.90 -4.40 -3.38
C PHE A 152 -17.20 -5.60 -2.49
N SER A 153 -17.65 -6.70 -3.11
CA SER A 153 -17.83 -7.97 -2.43
C SER A 153 -16.93 -9.02 -3.06
N TYR A 154 -15.94 -9.49 -2.29
CA TYR A 154 -15.04 -10.54 -2.71
C TYR A 154 -15.68 -11.95 -2.63
N THR A 155 -16.89 -12.06 -2.07
CA THR A 155 -17.64 -13.33 -1.96
C THR A 155 -18.67 -13.54 -3.07
N GLN A 156 -19.14 -12.47 -3.73
CA GLN A 156 -20.23 -12.53 -4.71
C GLN A 156 -19.75 -12.58 -6.17
N GLU A 157 -18.57 -13.15 -6.43
CA GLU A 157 -17.95 -13.18 -7.77
C GLU A 157 -17.97 -11.79 -8.47
N THR A 158 -17.84 -10.71 -7.68
CA THR A 158 -17.90 -9.36 -8.23
C THR A 158 -16.68 -9.14 -9.13
N PRO A 159 -16.86 -8.67 -10.38
CA PRO A 159 -15.74 -8.40 -11.28
C PRO A 159 -14.80 -7.33 -10.71
N LEU A 160 -13.51 -7.63 -10.71
CA LEU A 160 -12.43 -6.74 -10.32
C LEU A 160 -12.16 -5.71 -11.41
N ALA A 161 -11.94 -4.48 -10.98
CA ALA A 161 -11.42 -3.43 -11.85
C ALA A 161 -10.00 -3.79 -12.30
N GLY A 162 -9.76 -3.63 -13.60
CA GLY A 162 -8.47 -3.83 -14.22
C GLY A 162 -7.46 -2.78 -13.78
N TYR A 163 -6.21 -3.19 -13.64
CA TYR A 163 -5.11 -2.30 -13.32
C TYR A 163 -3.82 -2.79 -13.97
N GLU A 164 -3.21 -1.93 -14.78
CA GLU A 164 -1.95 -2.19 -15.48
C GLU A 164 -0.88 -1.23 -14.93
N PRO A 165 -0.07 -1.67 -13.96
CA PRO A 165 0.99 -0.82 -13.42
C PRO A 165 2.05 -0.57 -14.48
N SER A 166 2.39 0.69 -14.71
CA SER A 166 3.52 1.08 -15.56
C SER A 166 4.84 1.06 -14.78
N LEU A 167 5.04 0.05 -13.91
CA LEU A 167 6.16 -0.05 -12.97
C LEU A 167 6.96 -1.32 -13.19
N ARG A 168 8.26 -1.25 -12.88
CA ARG A 168 9.17 -2.40 -12.90
C ARG A 168 10.08 -2.40 -11.70
N TYR A 169 10.39 -3.59 -11.20
CA TYR A 169 11.38 -3.79 -10.15
C TYR A 169 12.79 -3.46 -10.65
N GLN A 170 13.68 -3.13 -9.71
CA GLN A 170 15.10 -2.88 -9.98
C GLN A 170 15.83 -4.06 -10.65
N ASN A 171 15.36 -5.29 -10.41
CA ASN A 171 15.89 -6.50 -11.04
C ASN A 171 15.34 -6.76 -12.46
N GLY A 172 14.49 -5.88 -12.99
CA GLY A 172 13.90 -5.98 -14.32
C GLY A 172 12.62 -6.81 -14.41
N LYS A 173 12.12 -7.39 -13.31
CA LYS A 173 10.77 -7.99 -13.30
C LYS A 173 9.72 -6.88 -13.39
N GLU A 174 8.71 -7.05 -14.23
CA GLU A 174 7.56 -6.14 -14.28
C GLU A 174 6.60 -6.40 -13.09
N PHE A 175 5.86 -5.38 -12.69
CA PHE A 175 4.75 -5.57 -11.77
C PHE A 175 3.64 -6.39 -12.44
N PRO A 176 2.96 -7.29 -11.70
CA PRO A 176 1.84 -8.03 -12.27
C PRO A 176 0.68 -7.09 -12.61
N MET A 177 0.12 -7.26 -13.81
CA MET A 177 -1.13 -6.61 -14.18
C MET A 177 -2.31 -7.42 -13.65
N ARG A 178 -3.41 -6.72 -13.34
CA ARG A 178 -4.71 -7.32 -13.06
C ARG A 178 -5.65 -7.05 -14.23
N PRO A 179 -5.97 -8.04 -15.07
CA PRO A 179 -7.00 -7.91 -16.11
C PRO A 179 -8.36 -7.50 -15.54
N GLU A 180 -9.09 -6.69 -16.31
CA GLU A 180 -10.47 -6.31 -16.01
C GLU A 180 -11.38 -7.54 -16.05
N GLY A 181 -12.35 -7.60 -15.13
CA GLY A 181 -13.38 -8.62 -15.14
C GLY A 181 -13.00 -9.93 -14.44
N MET A 182 -11.79 -10.02 -13.88
CA MET A 182 -11.41 -11.15 -13.03
C MET A 182 -12.25 -11.21 -11.77
N THR A 183 -12.45 -12.39 -11.22
CA THR A 183 -13.09 -12.57 -9.91
C THR A 183 -12.08 -13.06 -8.90
N VAL A 184 -12.33 -12.78 -7.62
CA VAL A 184 -11.48 -13.29 -6.54
C VAL A 184 -11.59 -14.81 -6.51
N THR A 185 -10.46 -15.49 -6.65
CA THR A 185 -10.41 -16.95 -6.66
C THR A 185 -10.41 -17.51 -5.25
N HIS A 186 -11.20 -18.55 -5.01
CA HIS A 186 -11.17 -19.30 -3.76
C HIS A 186 -9.78 -19.94 -3.52
N SER A 187 -9.16 -19.51 -2.44
CA SER A 187 -7.85 -19.94 -1.93
C SER A 187 -7.86 -20.01 -0.41
N PHE A 188 -6.81 -20.59 0.17
CA PHE A 188 -6.62 -20.63 1.62
C PHE A 188 -6.70 -19.22 2.26
N HIS A 189 -6.01 -18.23 1.68
CA HIS A 189 -6.04 -16.86 2.19
C HIS A 189 -7.44 -16.23 2.12
N THR A 190 -8.25 -16.54 1.10
CA THR A 190 -9.63 -16.03 1.05
C THR A 190 -10.50 -16.65 2.13
N GLU A 191 -10.29 -17.93 2.47
CA GLU A 191 -11.02 -18.58 3.56
C GLU A 191 -10.63 -17.97 4.91
N GLU A 192 -9.33 -17.68 5.12
CA GLU A 192 -8.85 -16.98 6.33
C GLU A 192 -9.50 -15.60 6.48
N ILE A 193 -9.55 -14.80 5.42
CA ILE A 193 -10.18 -13.47 5.45
C ILE A 193 -11.65 -13.58 5.83
N MET A 194 -12.41 -14.52 5.25
CA MET A 194 -13.82 -14.72 5.58
C MET A 194 -14.02 -15.10 7.05
N ASP A 195 -13.13 -15.93 7.59
CA ASP A 195 -13.15 -16.34 8.99
C ASP A 195 -12.83 -15.18 9.94
N PHE A 196 -11.81 -14.37 9.63
CA PHE A 196 -11.44 -13.19 10.40
C PHE A 196 -12.53 -12.12 10.35
N GLU A 197 -13.07 -11.82 9.18
CA GLU A 197 -14.17 -10.86 9.01
C GLU A 197 -15.40 -11.28 9.83
N ARG A 198 -15.78 -12.57 9.76
CA ARG A 198 -16.88 -13.11 10.58
C ARG A 198 -16.63 -12.89 12.07
N ARG A 199 -15.44 -13.21 12.57
CA ARG A 199 -15.09 -13.06 14.01
C ARG A 199 -15.12 -11.60 14.46
N ILE A 200 -14.70 -10.67 13.60
CA ILE A 200 -14.77 -9.23 13.86
C ILE A 200 -16.23 -8.78 13.91
N HIS A 201 -17.07 -9.19 12.96
CA HIS A 201 -18.51 -8.91 13.00
C HIS A 201 -19.18 -9.46 14.26
N ASP A 202 -18.91 -10.71 14.63
CA ASP A 202 -19.43 -11.33 15.84
C ASP A 202 -19.02 -10.51 17.09
N ALA A 203 -17.77 -10.05 17.15
CA ALA A 203 -17.29 -9.22 18.26
C ALA A 203 -17.99 -7.86 18.34
N ILE A 204 -18.25 -7.23 17.19
CA ILE A 204 -19.01 -5.98 17.09
C ILE A 204 -20.45 -6.19 17.60
N ASP A 205 -21.13 -7.23 17.12
CA ASP A 205 -22.52 -7.54 17.49
C ASP A 205 -22.66 -7.90 18.97
N LEU A 206 -21.69 -8.65 19.52
CA LEU A 206 -21.63 -8.97 20.95
C LEU A 206 -21.24 -7.77 21.82
N GLY A 207 -20.55 -6.78 21.24
CA GLY A 207 -20.07 -5.58 21.93
C GLY A 207 -18.83 -5.78 22.79
N PHE A 208 -18.10 -6.89 22.63
CA PHE A 208 -16.84 -7.18 23.32
C PHE A 208 -15.93 -8.09 22.50
N VAL A 209 -14.63 -8.04 22.79
CA VAL A 209 -13.58 -8.87 22.17
C VAL A 209 -12.99 -9.85 23.18
N PHE A 210 -12.40 -10.94 22.68
CA PHE A 210 -11.70 -11.92 23.50
C PHE A 210 -10.18 -11.70 23.43
N THR A 211 -9.56 -11.55 24.61
CA THR A 211 -8.10 -11.57 24.76
C THR A 211 -7.53 -12.96 24.54
N LYS A 212 -6.19 -13.05 24.41
CA LYS A 212 -5.46 -14.34 24.35
C LYS A 212 -5.75 -15.25 25.55
N ASP A 213 -6.04 -14.67 26.72
CA ASP A 213 -6.37 -15.40 27.96
C ASP A 213 -7.86 -15.74 28.10
N GLY A 214 -8.68 -15.43 27.08
CA GLY A 214 -10.12 -15.68 27.09
C GLY A 214 -10.95 -14.66 27.89
N GLN A 215 -10.33 -13.60 28.41
CA GLN A 215 -11.06 -12.50 29.05
C GLN A 215 -11.81 -11.66 28.03
N LYS A 216 -12.96 -11.11 28.44
CA LYS A 216 -13.79 -10.23 27.62
C LYS A 216 -13.42 -8.77 27.86
N VAL A 217 -13.17 -8.02 26.79
CA VAL A 217 -12.92 -6.58 26.83
C VAL A 217 -14.04 -5.87 26.06
N SER A 218 -14.72 -4.94 26.72
CA SER A 218 -15.85 -4.20 26.13
C SER A 218 -15.40 -3.26 25.01
N LEU A 219 -16.13 -3.27 23.89
CA LEU A 219 -15.95 -2.32 22.78
C LEU A 219 -16.69 -1.00 22.99
N LYS A 220 -17.55 -0.90 24.01
CA LYS A 220 -18.36 0.31 24.29
C LYS A 220 -17.61 1.35 25.13
N GLU A 221 -16.44 0.99 25.63
CA GLU A 221 -15.58 1.89 26.38
C GLU A 221 -14.83 2.85 25.46
N LYS A 222 -14.20 3.88 26.05
CA LYS A 222 -13.47 4.92 25.30
C LYS A 222 -12.41 4.36 24.33
N GLU A 223 -11.75 3.26 24.70
CA GLU A 223 -10.70 2.63 23.89
C GLU A 223 -11.24 1.64 22.85
N GLY A 224 -12.56 1.48 22.73
CA GLY A 224 -13.18 0.51 21.82
C GLY A 224 -12.80 0.73 20.35
N ILE A 225 -12.67 1.99 19.92
CA ILE A 225 -12.25 2.32 18.55
C ILE A 225 -10.78 1.94 18.30
N THR A 226 -9.91 2.14 19.29
CA THR A 226 -8.49 1.72 19.22
C THR A 226 -8.40 0.21 19.07
N LEU A 227 -9.12 -0.54 19.91
CA LEU A 227 -9.15 -2.01 19.83
C LEU A 227 -9.66 -2.50 18.47
N LEU A 228 -10.74 -1.89 17.96
CA LEU A 228 -11.30 -2.29 16.68
C LEU A 228 -10.34 -1.98 15.51
N GLY A 229 -9.73 -0.79 15.50
CA GLY A 229 -8.76 -0.43 14.48
C GLY A 229 -7.54 -1.35 14.49
N GLU A 230 -6.99 -1.67 15.67
CA GLU A 230 -5.85 -2.58 15.81
C GLU A 230 -6.15 -4.01 15.37
N MET A 231 -7.38 -4.49 15.56
CA MET A 231 -7.84 -5.79 15.07
C MET A 231 -8.02 -5.81 13.55
N ILE A 232 -8.59 -4.74 12.96
CA ILE A 232 -8.80 -4.67 11.52
C ILE A 232 -7.47 -4.51 10.78
N GLU A 233 -6.60 -3.63 11.27
CA GLU A 233 -5.26 -3.46 10.69
C GLU A 233 -4.41 -4.72 10.88
N GLY A 234 -4.57 -5.43 11.99
CA GLY A 234 -3.71 -6.57 12.35
C GLY A 234 -2.39 -6.08 12.94
N THR A 235 -2.45 -5.29 14.00
CA THR A 235 -1.21 -4.77 14.60
C THR A 235 -0.57 -5.76 15.56
N GLY A 236 0.74 -5.62 15.81
CA GLY A 236 1.45 -6.39 16.83
C GLY A 236 0.93 -6.16 18.26
N ASP A 237 0.12 -5.12 18.48
CA ASP A 237 -0.55 -4.81 19.75
C ASP A 237 -2.01 -5.32 19.79
N SER A 238 -2.50 -5.96 18.71
CA SER A 238 -3.85 -6.50 18.61
C SER A 238 -4.16 -7.45 19.78
N VAL A 239 -5.36 -7.28 20.34
CA VAL A 239 -5.85 -7.98 21.55
C VAL A 239 -5.71 -9.50 21.48
N ASN A 240 -5.92 -10.06 20.28
CA ASN A 240 -5.74 -11.47 19.99
C ASN A 240 -5.47 -11.68 18.49
N GLU A 241 -4.25 -11.35 18.08
CA GLU A 241 -3.75 -11.47 16.71
C GLU A 241 -4.05 -12.83 16.05
N ASN A 242 -3.84 -13.95 16.73
CA ASN A 242 -4.09 -15.28 16.15
C ASN A 242 -5.58 -15.56 15.89
N PHE A 243 -6.46 -14.96 16.67
CA PHE A 243 -7.89 -15.19 16.56
C PHE A 243 -8.57 -14.21 15.59
N TYR A 244 -8.20 -12.93 15.62
CA TYR A 244 -8.77 -11.88 14.78
C TYR A 244 -8.00 -11.66 13.47
N GLY A 245 -6.76 -12.11 13.39
CA GLY A 245 -5.95 -12.13 12.17
C GLY A 245 -5.44 -10.76 11.72
N HIS A 246 -4.96 -10.74 10.47
CA HIS A 246 -4.36 -9.61 9.78
C HIS A 246 -5.18 -9.24 8.54
N ILE A 247 -6.48 -8.98 8.71
CA ILE A 247 -7.43 -8.88 7.60
C ILE A 247 -7.02 -7.82 6.57
N TYR A 248 -6.57 -6.65 7.01
CA TYR A 248 -6.15 -5.57 6.09
C TYR A 248 -4.96 -5.96 5.20
N SER A 249 -3.93 -6.60 5.78
CA SER A 249 -2.77 -7.07 5.03
C SER A 249 -3.13 -8.25 4.11
N LEU A 250 -3.92 -9.21 4.61
CA LEU A 250 -4.33 -10.37 3.83
C LEU A 250 -5.20 -9.98 2.63
N MET A 251 -6.08 -8.99 2.78
CA MET A 251 -6.84 -8.46 1.65
C MET A 251 -5.92 -7.92 0.56
N ARG A 252 -4.91 -7.11 0.92
CA ARG A 252 -3.92 -6.60 -0.05
C ARG A 252 -3.22 -7.73 -0.78
N THR A 253 -2.83 -8.78 -0.07
CA THR A 253 -2.23 -9.98 -0.66
C THR A 253 -3.17 -10.68 -1.64
N VAL A 254 -4.43 -10.90 -1.28
CA VAL A 254 -5.43 -11.55 -2.16
C VAL A 254 -5.67 -10.74 -3.44
N PHE A 255 -5.79 -9.41 -3.33
CA PHE A 255 -6.00 -8.55 -4.49
C PHE A 255 -4.72 -8.31 -5.32
N GLY A 256 -3.54 -8.37 -4.69
CA GLY A 256 -2.23 -8.27 -5.34
C GLY A 256 -1.87 -9.51 -6.14
N HIS A 257 -2.16 -10.70 -5.60
CA HIS A 257 -1.96 -12.01 -6.24
C HIS A 257 -3.20 -12.52 -6.97
N ALA A 258 -4.08 -11.63 -7.44
CA ALA A 258 -5.29 -12.04 -8.14
C ALA A 258 -5.01 -12.93 -9.37
N THR A 259 -3.84 -12.79 -10.00
CA THR A 259 -3.38 -13.57 -11.16
C THR A 259 -2.63 -14.87 -10.81
N ASP A 260 -2.12 -15.00 -9.58
CA ASP A 260 -1.49 -16.23 -9.06
C ASP A 260 -1.87 -16.47 -7.59
N PRO A 261 -3.16 -16.73 -7.29
CA PRO A 261 -3.67 -16.79 -5.91
C PRO A 261 -3.15 -17.99 -5.12
N LYS A 262 -2.47 -18.94 -5.78
CA LYS A 262 -1.92 -20.16 -5.18
C LYS A 262 -0.39 -20.18 -5.19
N TYR A 263 0.26 -19.09 -5.60
CA TYR A 263 1.73 -18.98 -5.66
C TYR A 263 2.38 -20.11 -6.46
N GLN A 264 1.75 -20.52 -7.57
CA GLN A 264 2.25 -21.62 -8.40
C GLN A 264 3.31 -21.17 -9.41
N TYR A 265 3.35 -19.88 -9.72
CA TYR A 265 4.14 -19.32 -10.80
C TYR A 265 5.17 -18.29 -10.32
N ASP A 266 5.31 -18.11 -9.00
CA ASP A 266 6.23 -17.15 -8.37
C ASP A 266 6.10 -15.74 -8.97
N VAL A 267 4.85 -15.32 -9.19
CA VAL A 267 4.52 -13.97 -9.66
C VAL A 267 5.07 -12.95 -8.66
N ALA A 268 5.72 -11.91 -9.18
CA ALA A 268 6.26 -10.85 -8.33
C ALA A 268 5.12 -10.14 -7.58
N PRO A 269 5.38 -9.57 -6.39
CA PRO A 269 4.35 -8.86 -5.63
C PRO A 269 3.66 -7.76 -6.46
N GLY A 270 2.36 -7.59 -6.26
CA GLY A 270 1.56 -6.53 -6.90
C GLY A 270 1.74 -5.17 -6.23
N VAL A 271 1.13 -4.13 -6.82
CA VAL A 271 1.18 -2.76 -6.27
C VAL A 271 0.58 -2.64 -4.87
N LEU A 272 -0.34 -3.53 -4.49
CA LEU A 272 -0.97 -3.49 -3.17
C LEU A 272 -0.06 -4.00 -2.04
N GLU A 273 1.02 -4.68 -2.39
CA GLU A 273 1.97 -5.31 -1.47
C GLU A 273 3.16 -4.41 -1.13
N HIS A 274 3.22 -3.20 -1.69
CA HIS A 274 4.21 -2.17 -1.34
C HIS A 274 3.50 -0.92 -0.88
N PHE A 275 3.94 -0.32 0.22
CA PHE A 275 3.33 0.90 0.74
C PHE A 275 3.53 2.08 -0.23
N GLU A 276 4.62 2.05 -0.99
CA GLU A 276 5.02 3.02 -2.00
C GLU A 276 4.11 3.07 -3.22
N THR A 277 3.26 2.06 -3.44
CA THR A 277 2.44 1.93 -4.67
C THR A 277 0.97 1.62 -4.40
N ALA A 278 0.55 1.57 -3.13
CA ALA A 278 -0.76 1.07 -2.74
C ALA A 278 -1.76 2.16 -2.28
N THR A 279 -1.64 3.38 -2.81
CA THR A 279 -2.58 4.50 -2.53
C THR A 279 -3.73 4.59 -3.51
#